data_AF-X1DFR3-F1
#
_entry.id   AF-X1DFR3-F1
#
_cell.length_a   1.000
_cell.length_b   1.000
_cell.length_c   1.000
_cell.angle_alpha   90.00
_cell.angle_beta   90.00
_cell.angle_gamma   90.00
#
_symmetry.space_group_name_H-M   'P 1'
#
loop_
_entity.id
_entity.type
_entity.pdbx_description
1 polymer ?
#
loop_
_entity_poly.entity_id
_entity_poly.type
_entity_poly.pdbx_seq_one_letter_code
_entity_poly.pdbx_strand_id
1 'polypeptide(L)' 'MSNSGKIVKVAGPLVVSENMSGSKMFDVVYVSDKKLMGEIIELKGDLASIQVYEETAG' A
#
# COMPACT_ATOMS: atom_id res chain seq x y z
N MET A 1 19.00 -1.60 -1.10
CA MET A 1 18.14 -1.15 0.00
C MET A 1 16.71 -1.34 -0.45
N SER A 2 15.96 -2.20 0.23
CA SER A 2 14.54 -2.43 -0.02
C SER A 2 13.81 -1.11 0.17
N ASN A 3 13.29 -0.52 -0.91
CA ASN A 3 12.53 0.72 -0.87
C ASN A 3 11.14 0.41 -0.30
N SER A 4 11.07 0.22 1.01
CA SER A 4 9.83 -0.11 1.72
C SER A 4 9.03 1.17 1.95
N GLY A 5 7.81 1.21 1.44
CA GLY A 5 6.87 2.29 1.70
C GLY A 5 6.50 2.40 3.17
N LYS A 6 6.09 3.59 3.61
CA LYS A 6 5.62 3.86 4.97
C LYS A 6 4.13 4.21 4.97
N ILE A 7 3.34 3.47 5.74
CA ILE A 7 1.90 3.73 5.88
C ILE A 7 1.68 5.08 6.56
N VAL A 8 0.90 5.95 5.92
CA VAL A 8 0.51 7.27 6.45
C VAL A 8 -0.97 7.36 6.77
N LYS A 9 -1.81 6.49 6.19
CA LYS A 9 -3.26 6.45 6.44
C LYS A 9 -3.82 5.05 6.23
N VAL A 10 -4.79 4.67 7.06
CA VAL A 10 -5.61 3.46 6.90
C VAL A 10 -7.08 3.86 6.99
N ALA A 11 -7.89 3.46 6.03
CA ALA A 11 -9.33 3.71 5.95
C ALA A 11 -10.05 2.46 5.42
N GLY A 12 -10.45 1.57 6.33
CA GLY A 12 -11.02 0.27 5.96
C GLY A 12 -10.01 -0.57 5.18
N PRO A 13 -10.35 -1.05 3.96
CA PRO A 13 -9.41 -1.81 3.13
C PRO A 13 -8.44 -0.91 2.33
N LEU A 14 -8.58 0.42 2.41
CA LEU A 14 -7.70 1.36 1.72
C LEU A 14 -6.53 1.77 2.62
N VAL A 15 -5.32 1.61 2.12
CA VAL A 15 -4.08 2.03 2.79
C VAL A 15 -3.36 3.04 1.92
N VAL A 16 -2.87 4.13 2.51
CA VAL A 16 -2.03 5.11 1.81
C VAL A 16 -0.61 5.00 2.35
N SER A 17 0.36 4.88 1.43
CA SER A 17 1.78 4.79 1.75
C SER A 17 2.59 5.89 1.07
N GLU A 18 3.55 6.48 1.79
CA GLU A 18 4.59 7.37 1.27
C GLU A 18 5.88 6.59 0.92
N ASN A 19 6.83 7.24 0.25
CA ASN A 19 8.05 6.63 -0.32
C ASN A 19 7.76 5.56 -1.38
N MET A 20 6.72 5.79 -2.18
CA MET A 20 6.28 4.86 -3.24
C MET A 20 6.74 5.31 -4.64
N SER A 21 7.63 6.31 -4.71
CA SER A 21 8.31 6.69 -5.95
C SER A 21 9.01 5.49 -6.59
N GLY A 22 8.49 5.06 -7.75
CA GLY A 22 8.99 3.89 -8.49
C GLY A 22 8.05 2.68 -8.49
N SER A 23 7.01 2.69 -7.67
CA SER A 23 5.90 1.73 -7.77
C SER A 23 5.05 1.98 -9.00
N LYS A 24 4.35 0.94 -9.48
CA LYS A 24 3.46 1.02 -10.64
C LYS A 24 2.02 0.75 -10.22
N MET A 25 1.10 1.36 -10.97
CA MET A 25 -0.30 0.98 -10.91
C MET A 25 -0.44 -0.53 -11.16
N PHE A 26 -1.35 -1.17 -10.41
CA PHE A 26 -1.63 -2.60 -10.45
C PHE A 26 -0.50 -3.51 -9.93
N ASP A 27 0.56 -2.95 -9.32
CA ASP A 27 1.53 -3.77 -8.61
C ASP A 27 0.87 -4.42 -7.40
N VAL A 28 1.09 -5.73 -7.25
CA VAL A 28 0.73 -6.48 -6.04
C VAL A 28 1.80 -6.24 -4.99
N VAL A 29 1.38 -5.79 -3.82
CA VAL A 29 2.24 -5.43 -2.69
C VAL A 29 1.81 -6.14 -1.41
N TYR A 30 2.72 -6.22 -0.46
CA TYR A 30 2.46 -6.72 0.89
C TYR A 30 2.47 -5.56 1.88
N VAL A 31 1.40 -5.45 2.67
CA VAL A 31 1.18 -4.37 3.61
C VAL A 31 1.39 -4.86 5.04
N SER A 32 2.10 -4.08 5.84
CA SER A 32 2.40 -4.35 7.26
C SER A 32 3.25 -5.61 7.49
N ASP A 33 3.64 -5.84 8.75
CA ASP A 33 4.40 -7.02 9.19
C ASP A 33 3.59 -8.32 9.02
N LYS A 34 2.26 -8.20 8.93
CA LYS A 34 1.34 -9.30 8.66
C LYS A 34 1.36 -9.76 7.19
N LYS A 35 2.04 -9.03 6.30
CA LYS A 35 2.09 -9.31 4.85
C LYS A 35 0.71 -9.47 4.22
N LEU A 36 -0.19 -8.53 4.52
CA LEU A 36 -1.53 -8.51 3.91
C LEU A 36 -1.36 -8.21 2.42
N MET A 37 -1.95 -9.01 1.55
CA MET A 37 -1.89 -8.79 0.11
C MET A 37 -2.76 -7.58 -0.27
N GLY A 38 -2.22 -6.70 -1.11
CA GLY A 38 -2.97 -5.62 -1.73
C GLY A 38 -2.47 -5.26 -3.12
N GLU A 39 -3.19 -4.36 -3.77
CA GLU A 39 -2.93 -3.86 -5.11
C GLU A 39 -2.85 -2.33 -5.10
N ILE A 40 -1.86 -1.76 -5.80
CA ILE A 40 -1.78 -0.31 -5.99
C ILE A 40 -2.87 0.14 -6.98
N ILE A 41 -3.83 0.92 -6.49
CA ILE A 41 -4.98 1.41 -7.27
C ILE A 41 -4.91 2.90 -7.61
N GLU A 42 -3.95 3.63 -7.03
CA GLU A 42 -3.70 5.04 -7.36
C GLU A 42 -2.24 5.41 -7.01
N LEU A 43 -1.63 6.27 -7.82
CA LEU A 43 -0.34 6.90 -7.54
C LEU A 43 -0.47 8.42 -7.64
N LYS A 44 -0.04 9.14 -6.60
CA LYS A 44 -0.06 10.60 -6.54
C LYS A 44 1.25 11.15 -5.98
N GLY A 45 2.14 11.53 -6.88
CA GLY A 45 3.49 11.95 -6.51
C GLY A 45 4.24 10.78 -5.87
N ASP A 46 4.65 10.94 -4.61
CA ASP A 46 5.33 9.90 -3.82
C ASP A 46 4.37 9.01 -3.01
N LEU A 47 3.06 9.25 -3.13
CA LEU A 47 2.02 8.48 -2.45
C LEU A 47 1.46 7.37 -3.35
N ALA A 48 1.19 6.21 -2.75
CA ALA A 48 0.38 5.16 -3.35
C ALA A 48 -0.85 4.86 -2.49
N SER A 49 -2.01 4.71 -3.13
CA SER A 49 -3.22 4.15 -2.53
C SER A 49 -3.27 2.66 -2.85
N ILE A 50 -3.36 1.83 -1.83
CA ILE A 50 -3.31 0.37 -1.90
C ILE A 50 -4.64 -0.18 -1.39
N GLN A 51 -5.31 -0.97 -2.22
CA GLN A 51 -6.48 -1.75 -1.81
C GLN A 51 -6.00 -3.09 -1.25
N VAL A 52 -6.30 -3.36 0.02
CA VAL A 52 -5.97 -4.63 0.68
C VAL A 52 -7.15 -5.59 0.55
N TYR A 53 -6.87 -6.84 0.16
CA TYR A 53 -7.92 -7.86 -0.06
C TYR A 53 -8.28 -8.63 1.22
N GLU A 54 -7.37 -8.68 2.20
CA GLU A 54 -7.66 -9.30 3.49
C GLU A 54 -8.43 -8.34 4.39
N GLU A 55 -9.42 -8.88 5.09
CA GLU A 55 -10.21 -8.14 6.07
C GLU A 55 -9.25 -7.49 7.08
N THR A 56 -9.12 -6.16 7.05
CA THR A 56 -8.39 -5.39 8.06
C THR A 56 -9.12 -5.37 9.41
N ALA A 57 -10.04 -6.30 9.62
CA ALA A 57 -10.71 -6.58 10.87
C ALA A 57 -9.70 -7.22 11.84
N GLY A 58 -8.93 -6.35 12.49
CA GLY A 58 -8.49 -6.57 13.86
C GLY A 58 -9.66 -6.29 14.80
#